data_AF-K2B1L7-F1
#
_entry.id   AF-K2B1L7-F1
#
_cell.length_a   1.000
_cell.length_b   1.000
_cell.length_c   1.000
_cell.angle_alpha   90.00
_cell.angle_beta   90.00
_cell.angle_gamma   90.00
#
_symmetry.space_group_name_H-M   'P 1'
#
loop_
_entity.id
_entity.type
_entity.pdbx_description
1 polymer ?
#
loop_
_entity_poly.entity_id
_entity_poly.type
_entity_poly.pdbx_seq_one_letter_code
_entity_poly.pdbx_strand_id
1 'polypeptide(L)'
;MSSNRLEEKVESKQGHTEEKDDSYTLHFLTDNKPETIAEARMNIKGGSAVLLYPADPNSHGQEAKYNACFIHKGKWVQKDKKLKTVPLGSLNLKEKNNDAIIQMALSKAGIIKDPSTIAQDMTRYVISSFLDSASLANFSITCRRAKQDVRQQLHKRAHAKLLQHIIYGEKDQAEAMLKQASELPDKTLLSALLLGKDTVASYSFGLDKNNPVKMKGTALQIAAGADDVDVIINGKKVVDGMAEMIASYLGQLPDGEALIAKQMQEQFPDDKSEEERCLRDMEALNKVVKAIEDATDAECKQALAEDVKPDNRCEAALAEFRHYLEPKDVITTGKQFNAEFLLHAWKLYIEKYAEKYAAFGGVDSFRDMLFWHKIIGYIRRFLPANLAHAFTQGLYYIVEKGEKLDRSLKLGYDNDIWSFQLSGLAAWGLFALPFQNLCQAKTRALQNLCNIRTIQNKASV
;
A
#
# COMPACT_ATOMS: atom_id res chain seq x y z
N MET A 1 -44.86 -64.37 41.08
CA MET A 1 -44.07 -65.55 41.48
C MET A 1 -43.01 -65.79 40.41
N SER A 2 -41.76 -65.65 40.83
CA SER A 2 -40.50 -66.18 40.29
C SER A 2 -40.36 -66.51 38.80
N SER A 3 -39.38 -65.88 38.15
CA SER A 3 -38.17 -66.62 37.76
C SER A 3 -36.98 -65.69 37.50
N ASN A 4 -35.84 -66.09 38.06
CA ASN A 4 -34.53 -65.45 38.04
C ASN A 4 -33.82 -65.60 36.69
N ARG A 5 -32.89 -64.69 36.36
CA ARG A 5 -31.49 -65.10 36.15
C ARG A 5 -30.49 -63.93 36.20
N LEU A 6 -29.36 -64.24 36.81
CA LEU A 6 -28.18 -63.41 37.08
C LEU A 6 -27.45 -62.97 35.82
N GLU A 7 -26.86 -61.76 35.84
CA GLU A 7 -25.61 -61.49 35.13
C GLU A 7 -24.66 -60.64 36.01
N GLU A 8 -23.44 -61.15 36.07
CA GLU A 8 -22.29 -60.73 36.86
C GLU A 8 -21.51 -59.66 36.06
N LYS A 9 -21.26 -58.48 36.65
CA LYS A 9 -20.45 -57.42 36.06
C LYS A 9 -18.96 -57.68 36.33
N VAL A 10 -18.19 -57.92 35.27
CA VAL A 10 -16.72 -57.86 35.29
C VAL A 10 -16.29 -56.53 34.68
N GLU A 11 -15.76 -55.63 35.52
CA GLU A 11 -15.07 -54.41 35.08
C GLU A 11 -13.64 -54.77 34.61
N SER A 12 -13.30 -54.40 33.38
CA SER A 12 -11.91 -54.40 32.90
C SER A 12 -11.44 -52.95 32.72
N LYS A 13 -10.44 -52.56 33.51
CA LYS A 13 -9.68 -51.30 33.37
C LYS A 13 -8.55 -51.53 32.36
N GLN A 14 -8.62 -50.92 31.19
CA GLN A 14 -7.46 -50.74 30.31
C GLN A 14 -6.97 -49.30 30.43
N GLY A 15 -5.81 -49.14 31.07
CA GLY A 15 -5.06 -47.89 31.10
C GLY A 15 -4.24 -47.75 29.81
N HIS A 16 -4.46 -46.67 29.07
CA HIS A 16 -3.54 -46.22 28.02
C HIS A 16 -2.26 -45.70 28.67
N THR A 17 -1.13 -46.31 28.32
CA THR A 17 0.22 -45.80 28.63
C THR A 17 0.65 -44.92 27.45
N GLU A 18 0.83 -43.62 27.67
CA GLU A 18 1.48 -42.72 26.71
C GLU A 18 2.93 -43.18 26.49
N GLU A 19 3.28 -43.60 25.27
CA GLU A 19 4.67 -43.76 24.85
C GLU A 19 5.34 -42.38 24.78
N LYS A 20 6.24 -42.10 25.73
CA LYS A 20 7.12 -40.92 25.69
C LYS A 20 7.99 -40.95 24.44
N ASP A 21 7.97 -39.86 23.67
CA ASP A 21 8.90 -39.59 22.56
C ASP A 21 10.36 -39.81 23.01
N ASP A 22 11.08 -40.70 22.31
CA ASP A 22 12.49 -41.00 22.57
C ASP A 22 13.36 -39.78 22.18
N SER A 23 13.62 -38.88 23.12
CA SER A 23 14.50 -37.71 22.91
C SER A 23 15.97 -38.13 22.79
N TYR A 24 16.69 -37.62 21.78
CA TYR A 24 18.13 -37.86 21.59
C TYR A 24 19.00 -36.78 22.24
N THR A 25 20.06 -37.19 22.94
CA THR A 25 21.11 -36.30 23.50
C THR A 25 22.38 -36.35 22.63
N LEU A 26 23.14 -35.27 22.52
CA LEU A 26 24.43 -35.29 21.83
C LEU A 26 25.60 -35.07 22.77
N HIS A 27 26.65 -35.86 22.54
CA HIS A 27 27.98 -35.63 23.09
C HIS A 27 29.03 -35.41 21.99
N PHE A 28 29.94 -34.44 22.19
CA PHE A 28 31.07 -34.16 21.29
C PHE A 28 32.38 -34.45 22.02
N LEU A 29 33.25 -35.26 21.42
CA LEU A 29 34.59 -35.55 21.92
C LEU A 29 35.63 -34.77 21.13
N THR A 30 36.64 -34.29 21.84
CA THR A 30 37.76 -33.53 21.27
C THR A 30 38.85 -34.41 20.67
N ASP A 31 38.85 -35.71 20.98
CA ASP A 31 39.77 -36.70 20.43
C ASP A 31 39.03 -38.01 20.09
N ASN A 32 39.74 -38.94 19.46
CA ASN A 32 39.23 -40.26 19.11
C ASN A 32 39.90 -41.38 19.89
N LYS A 33 40.46 -41.06 21.06
CA LYS A 33 41.15 -42.06 21.88
C LYS A 33 40.13 -43.10 22.38
N PRO A 34 40.44 -44.41 22.31
CA PRO A 34 39.54 -45.46 22.77
C PRO A 34 39.08 -45.27 24.22
N GLU A 35 39.93 -44.72 25.08
CA GLU A 35 39.65 -44.45 26.48
C GLU A 35 38.57 -43.37 26.64
N THR A 36 38.69 -42.25 25.91
CA THR A 36 37.71 -41.14 25.92
C THR A 36 36.34 -41.59 25.41
N ILE A 37 36.32 -42.44 24.38
CA ILE A 37 35.09 -43.02 23.83
C ILE A 37 34.45 -43.98 24.84
N ALA A 38 35.25 -44.81 25.52
CA ALA A 38 34.78 -45.73 26.54
C ALA A 38 34.25 -45.01 27.79
N GLU A 39 34.90 -43.91 28.20
CA GLU A 39 34.47 -43.08 29.33
C GLU A 39 33.14 -42.36 29.02
N ALA A 40 33.03 -41.75 27.83
CA ALA A 40 31.79 -41.13 27.38
C ALA A 40 30.62 -42.13 27.38
N ARG A 41 30.89 -43.39 27.02
CA ARG A 41 29.92 -44.49 27.08
C ARG A 41 29.46 -44.79 28.52
N MET A 42 30.37 -44.81 29.50
CA MET A 42 30.00 -45.10 30.89
C MET A 42 29.14 -43.99 31.52
N ASN A 43 29.28 -42.77 31.00
CA ASN A 43 28.59 -41.59 31.51
C ASN A 43 27.18 -41.41 30.91
N ILE A 44 26.85 -42.05 29.79
CA ILE A 44 25.51 -42.00 29.18
C ILE A 44 24.62 -43.08 29.83
N LYS A 45 23.93 -42.70 30.92
CA LYS A 45 23.02 -43.59 31.66
C LYS A 45 21.56 -43.35 31.25
N GLY A 46 21.09 -44.14 30.28
CA GLY A 46 19.69 -44.14 29.81
C GLY A 46 19.41 -43.16 28.67
N GLY A 47 18.29 -43.38 27.96
CA GLY A 47 17.89 -42.59 26.79
C GLY A 47 18.60 -42.99 25.49
N SER A 48 18.30 -42.25 24.41
CA SER A 48 19.00 -42.39 23.13
C SER A 48 19.99 -41.23 22.96
N ALA A 49 21.18 -41.50 22.42
CA ALA A 49 22.22 -40.50 22.29
C ALA A 49 23.03 -40.67 20.99
N VAL A 50 23.63 -39.57 20.55
CA VAL A 50 24.56 -39.49 19.43
C VAL A 50 25.90 -38.98 19.94
N LEU A 51 26.97 -39.73 19.71
CA LEU A 51 28.32 -39.39 20.16
C LEU A 51 29.21 -39.08 18.97
N LEU A 52 29.78 -37.87 18.91
CA LEU A 52 30.75 -37.43 17.91
C LEU A 52 32.21 -37.50 18.35
N TYR A 53 33.10 -37.84 17.42
CA TYR A 53 34.55 -37.71 17.62
C TYR A 53 35.30 -37.54 16.29
N PRO A 54 36.46 -36.87 16.26
CA PRO A 54 37.26 -36.68 15.04
C PRO A 54 37.70 -38.03 14.43
N ALA A 55 37.77 -38.11 13.10
CA ALA A 55 38.26 -39.30 12.41
C ALA A 55 39.79 -39.41 12.42
N ASP A 56 40.47 -38.26 12.53
CA ASP A 56 41.92 -38.14 12.66
C ASP A 56 42.23 -37.12 13.77
N PRO A 57 42.94 -37.49 14.85
CA PRO A 57 43.25 -36.60 15.97
C PRO A 57 44.23 -35.49 15.60
N ASN A 58 44.89 -35.57 14.44
CA ASN A 58 45.87 -34.58 13.97
C ASN A 58 45.33 -33.67 12.84
N SER A 59 44.06 -33.81 12.43
CA SER A 59 43.50 -32.96 11.37
C SER A 59 43.13 -31.57 11.89
N HIS A 60 44.11 -30.67 11.94
CA HIS A 60 43.88 -29.25 12.16
C HIS A 60 43.76 -28.52 10.81
N GLY A 61 42.60 -28.62 10.16
CA GLY A 61 42.36 -28.01 8.85
C GLY A 61 40.87 -27.92 8.47
N GLN A 62 40.55 -27.15 7.42
CA GLN A 62 39.20 -26.75 6.99
C GLN A 62 38.24 -27.90 6.57
N GLU A 63 38.71 -29.16 6.49
CA GLU A 63 37.87 -30.35 6.21
C GLU A 63 38.03 -31.44 7.27
N ALA A 64 37.80 -31.11 8.55
CA ALA A 64 37.80 -32.10 9.62
C ALA A 64 36.71 -33.17 9.39
N LYS A 65 37.13 -34.43 9.22
CA LYS A 65 36.22 -35.59 9.14
C LYS A 65 35.90 -36.06 10.56
N TYR A 66 34.64 -36.34 10.87
CA TYR A 66 34.18 -36.86 12.16
C TYR A 66 33.58 -38.25 11.99
N ASN A 67 33.82 -39.18 12.91
CA ASN A 67 33.07 -40.44 13.01
C ASN A 67 31.86 -40.24 13.93
N ALA A 68 30.93 -41.22 13.92
CA ALA A 68 29.57 -41.23 14.44
C ALA A 68 29.11 -42.52 15.10
N CYS A 69 28.58 -42.47 16.32
CA CYS A 69 27.97 -43.59 17.02
C CYS A 69 26.58 -43.23 17.54
N PHE A 70 25.65 -44.16 17.35
CA PHE A 70 24.29 -44.06 17.86
C PHE A 70 24.10 -45.03 19.02
N ILE A 71 23.53 -44.52 20.11
CA ILE A 71 23.15 -45.29 21.29
C ILE A 71 21.62 -45.20 21.39
N HIS A 72 20.92 -46.32 21.39
CA HIS A 72 19.46 -46.34 21.54
C HIS A 72 19.10 -47.05 22.84
N LYS A 73 18.41 -46.35 23.74
CA LYS A 73 18.01 -46.87 25.07
C LYS A 73 19.18 -47.55 25.82
N GLY A 74 20.36 -46.92 25.78
CA GLY A 74 21.58 -47.43 26.40
C GLY A 74 22.21 -48.66 25.72
N LYS A 75 21.68 -49.14 24.58
CA LYS A 75 22.24 -50.23 23.79
C LYS A 75 22.81 -49.72 22.48
N TRP A 76 23.98 -50.25 22.10
CA TRP A 76 24.61 -49.94 20.83
C TRP A 76 23.83 -50.57 19.69
N VAL A 77 23.45 -49.75 18.71
CA VAL A 77 22.82 -50.22 17.48
C VAL A 77 23.86 -50.11 16.37
N GLN A 78 24.48 -51.26 16.07
CA GLN A 78 25.36 -51.56 14.93
C GLN A 78 26.87 -51.32 15.07
N LYS A 79 27.63 -52.31 14.55
CA LYS A 79 29.09 -52.47 14.52
C LYS A 79 29.51 -52.48 13.05
N ASP A 80 30.49 -51.64 12.70
CA ASP A 80 31.24 -51.59 11.43
C ASP A 80 30.46 -51.49 10.09
N LYS A 81 30.42 -50.28 9.53
CA LYS A 81 31.32 -49.82 8.45
C LYS A 81 30.94 -48.37 8.09
N LYS A 82 31.88 -47.44 8.36
CA LYS A 82 31.91 -46.04 7.89
C LYS A 82 30.64 -45.20 8.16
N LEU A 83 30.41 -44.75 9.39
CA LEU A 83 29.40 -43.72 9.65
C LEU A 83 29.89 -42.61 10.59
N LYS A 84 29.62 -41.37 10.16
CA LYS A 84 29.76 -40.09 10.88
C LYS A 84 28.41 -39.72 11.56
N THR A 85 28.37 -39.06 12.73
CA THR A 85 27.11 -38.65 13.42
C THR A 85 27.22 -37.54 14.48
N VAL A 86 26.59 -36.39 14.19
CA VAL A 86 26.58 -35.07 14.89
C VAL A 86 25.20 -34.88 15.63
N PRO A 87 24.89 -33.86 16.49
CA PRO A 87 23.64 -33.75 17.30
C PRO A 87 22.41 -33.45 16.48
N LEU A 88 21.28 -33.97 16.96
CA LEU A 88 19.96 -33.48 16.60
C LEU A 88 19.00 -33.51 17.80
N GLY A 89 18.50 -32.33 18.20
CA GLY A 89 17.37 -32.22 19.13
C GLY A 89 16.09 -32.86 18.61
N SER A 90 15.04 -32.91 19.45
CA SER A 90 13.77 -33.62 19.25
C SER A 90 13.26 -33.58 17.80
N LEU A 91 13.39 -34.72 17.11
CA LEU A 91 13.00 -34.93 15.72
C LEU A 91 12.29 -36.27 15.63
N ASN A 92 11.12 -36.28 14.97
CA ASN A 92 10.43 -37.51 14.65
C ASN A 92 11.16 -38.17 13.46
N LEU A 93 12.00 -39.16 13.76
CA LEU A 93 13.01 -39.72 12.84
C LEU A 93 12.57 -41.03 12.17
N LYS A 94 11.34 -41.51 12.38
CA LYS A 94 10.87 -42.79 11.83
C LYS A 94 10.82 -42.85 10.29
N GLU A 95 10.89 -41.72 9.59
CA GLU A 95 10.71 -41.63 8.12
C GLU A 95 11.92 -41.12 7.33
N LYS A 96 13.08 -40.83 7.95
CA LYS A 96 14.22 -40.21 7.26
C LYS A 96 15.44 -41.13 7.15
N ASN A 97 16.05 -41.16 5.97
CA ASN A 97 17.31 -41.88 5.71
C ASN A 97 18.48 -41.23 6.49
N ASN A 98 19.44 -42.06 6.92
CA ASN A 98 20.61 -41.72 7.73
C ASN A 98 21.43 -40.54 7.16
N ASP A 99 21.53 -40.43 5.83
CA ASP A 99 22.24 -39.32 5.19
C ASP A 99 21.62 -37.94 5.48
N ALA A 100 20.29 -37.86 5.54
CA ALA A 100 19.58 -36.62 5.85
C ALA A 100 19.75 -36.21 7.33
N ILE A 101 19.86 -37.20 8.22
CA ILE A 101 20.13 -37.01 9.65
C ILE A 101 21.55 -36.46 9.83
N ILE A 102 22.52 -37.01 9.11
CA ILE A 102 23.93 -36.61 9.18
C ILE A 102 24.15 -35.20 8.62
N GLN A 103 23.56 -34.87 7.46
CA GLN A 103 23.66 -33.52 6.86
C GLN A 103 23.04 -32.44 7.76
N MET A 104 21.86 -32.72 8.34
CA MET A 104 21.18 -31.79 9.24
C MET A 104 21.97 -31.56 10.54
N ALA A 105 22.61 -32.61 11.04
CA ALA A 105 23.44 -32.53 12.23
C ALA A 105 24.71 -31.70 11.97
N LEU A 106 25.45 -31.99 10.88
CA LEU A 106 26.63 -31.24 10.45
C LEU A 106 26.32 -29.75 10.24
N SER A 107 25.13 -29.42 9.73
CA SER A 107 24.66 -28.04 9.59
C SER A 107 24.43 -27.36 10.94
N LYS A 108 23.78 -28.03 11.91
CA LYS A 108 23.56 -27.47 13.26
C LYS A 108 24.85 -27.26 14.06
N ALA A 109 25.89 -28.03 13.77
CA ALA A 109 27.22 -27.86 14.37
C ALA A 109 28.07 -26.79 13.67
N GLY A 110 27.57 -26.13 12.62
CA GLY A 110 28.28 -25.08 11.89
C GLY A 110 29.42 -25.58 10.99
N ILE A 111 29.47 -26.89 10.69
CA ILE A 111 30.56 -27.53 9.93
C ILE A 111 30.32 -27.43 8.42
N ILE A 112 29.06 -27.43 7.97
CA ILE A 112 28.66 -27.23 6.57
C ILE A 112 27.58 -26.16 6.48
N LYS A 113 27.55 -25.41 5.36
CA LYS A 113 26.37 -24.62 5.00
C LYS A 113 25.22 -25.57 4.67
N ASP A 114 24.06 -25.35 5.28
CA ASP A 114 22.86 -26.17 5.13
C ASP A 114 22.54 -26.41 3.63
N PRO A 115 22.60 -27.64 3.09
CA PRO A 115 22.29 -27.89 1.68
C PRO A 115 20.81 -27.59 1.32
N SER A 116 19.93 -27.35 2.31
CA SER A 116 18.57 -26.86 2.09
C SER A 116 18.47 -25.33 1.92
N THR A 117 19.60 -24.62 1.99
CA THR A 117 19.68 -23.24 1.51
C THR A 117 19.78 -23.23 -0.01
N ILE A 118 18.63 -23.20 -0.69
CA ILE A 118 18.55 -22.21 -1.78
C ILE A 118 18.99 -20.92 -1.10
N ALA A 119 20.14 -20.37 -1.51
CA ALA A 119 20.66 -19.14 -0.93
C ALA A 119 19.46 -18.17 -0.83
N GLN A 120 19.22 -17.57 0.32
CA GLN A 120 18.07 -16.65 0.48
C GLN A 120 18.05 -15.62 -0.66
N ASP A 121 19.23 -15.26 -1.15
CA ASP A 121 19.44 -14.45 -2.33
C ASP A 121 18.86 -15.08 -3.61
N MET A 122 19.06 -16.37 -3.89
CA MET A 122 18.43 -17.03 -5.04
C MET A 122 16.90 -17.08 -4.92
N THR A 123 16.33 -17.42 -3.76
CA THR A 123 14.86 -17.46 -3.62
C THR A 123 14.25 -16.06 -3.78
N ARG A 124 14.92 -15.04 -3.21
CA ARG A 124 14.45 -13.63 -3.17
C ARG A 124 14.74 -12.85 -4.45
N TYR A 125 15.79 -13.17 -5.21
CA TYR A 125 16.15 -12.47 -6.45
C TYR A 125 15.82 -13.25 -7.72
N VAL A 126 15.76 -14.59 -7.69
CA VAL A 126 15.64 -15.43 -8.91
C VAL A 126 14.30 -16.15 -9.03
N ILE A 127 13.59 -16.47 -7.94
CA ILE A 127 12.28 -17.15 -8.05
C ILE A 127 11.14 -16.14 -7.93
N SER A 128 11.19 -15.33 -6.89
CA SER A 128 10.06 -14.48 -6.52
C SER A 128 9.85 -13.28 -7.46
N SER A 129 10.87 -12.88 -8.21
CA SER A 129 10.80 -11.86 -9.27
C SER A 129 10.04 -12.33 -10.53
N PHE A 130 10.03 -13.63 -10.82
CA PHE A 130 9.40 -14.20 -12.04
C PHE A 130 7.98 -14.70 -11.81
N LEU A 131 7.58 -14.96 -10.57
CA LEU A 131 6.24 -15.43 -10.24
C LEU A 131 5.26 -14.24 -10.17
N ASP A 132 4.10 -14.38 -10.79
CA ASP A 132 2.97 -13.47 -10.58
C ASP A 132 2.43 -13.57 -9.14
N SER A 133 1.50 -12.69 -8.75
CA SER A 133 1.02 -12.66 -7.36
C SER A 133 0.31 -13.95 -6.94
N ALA A 134 -0.40 -14.61 -7.86
CA ALA A 134 -1.11 -15.85 -7.60
C ALA A 134 -0.11 -17.01 -7.38
N SER A 135 0.87 -17.14 -8.26
CA SER A 135 1.93 -18.14 -8.19
C SER A 135 2.81 -17.95 -6.96
N LEU A 136 3.09 -16.71 -6.59
CA LEU A 136 3.87 -16.37 -5.40
C LEU A 136 3.09 -16.63 -4.11
N ALA A 137 1.77 -16.41 -4.10
CA ALA A 137 0.89 -16.83 -3.02
C ALA A 137 0.82 -18.36 -2.92
N ASN A 138 0.67 -19.07 -4.03
CA ASN A 138 0.70 -20.54 -4.08
C ASN A 138 2.05 -21.11 -3.64
N PHE A 139 3.16 -20.46 -3.98
CA PHE A 139 4.47 -20.84 -3.47
C PHE A 139 4.57 -20.65 -1.96
N SER A 140 3.99 -19.57 -1.42
CA SER A 140 4.01 -19.26 0.02
C SER A 140 3.34 -20.32 0.89
N ILE A 141 2.37 -21.08 0.34
CA ILE A 141 1.66 -22.14 1.09
C ILE A 141 2.41 -23.48 1.09
N THR A 142 3.42 -23.66 0.24
CA THR A 142 4.13 -24.95 0.11
C THR A 142 4.93 -25.32 1.36
N CYS A 143 5.55 -24.36 2.05
CA CYS A 143 6.23 -24.58 3.31
C CYS A 143 6.44 -23.28 4.10
N ARG A 144 6.76 -23.40 5.40
CA ARG A 144 7.01 -22.27 6.29
C ARG A 144 8.13 -21.35 5.78
N ARG A 145 9.18 -21.93 5.19
CA ARG A 145 10.33 -21.18 4.66
C ARG A 145 9.95 -20.38 3.42
N ALA A 146 9.28 -21.00 2.44
CA ALA A 146 8.71 -20.32 1.29
C ALA A 146 7.79 -19.17 1.71
N LYS A 147 6.92 -19.40 2.71
CA LYS A 147 6.07 -18.36 3.30
C LYS A 147 6.90 -17.16 3.78
N GLN A 148 7.95 -17.41 4.56
CA GLN A 148 8.82 -16.35 5.09
C GLN A 148 9.58 -15.61 3.98
N ASP A 149 10.13 -16.34 3.02
CA ASP A 149 10.96 -15.80 1.93
C ASP A 149 10.17 -14.86 1.02
N VAL A 150 8.91 -15.17 0.71
CA VAL A 150 8.10 -14.38 -0.22
C VAL A 150 7.16 -13.37 0.46
N ARG A 151 7.01 -13.45 1.79
CA ARG A 151 6.10 -12.60 2.57
C ARG A 151 6.28 -11.11 2.27
N GLN A 152 7.52 -10.64 2.31
CA GLN A 152 7.83 -9.23 2.09
C GLN A 152 7.44 -8.76 0.69
N GLN A 153 7.58 -9.63 -0.31
CA GLN A 153 7.22 -9.28 -1.68
C GLN A 153 5.71 -9.30 -1.90
N LEU A 154 4.98 -10.24 -1.27
CA LEU A 154 3.50 -10.19 -1.24
C LEU A 154 3.01 -8.91 -0.58
N HIS A 155 3.58 -8.54 0.57
CA HIS A 155 3.24 -7.30 1.26
C HIS A 155 3.53 -6.08 0.38
N LYS A 156 4.68 -6.03 -0.29
CA LYS A 156 5.03 -4.93 -1.21
C LYS A 156 4.04 -4.82 -2.38
N ARG A 157 3.67 -5.95 -3.01
CA ARG A 157 2.71 -5.96 -4.12
C ARG A 157 1.30 -5.57 -3.66
N ALA A 158 0.87 -6.04 -2.50
CA ALA A 158 -0.40 -5.66 -1.89
C ALA A 158 -0.42 -4.16 -1.54
N HIS A 159 0.68 -3.63 -0.99
CA HIS A 159 0.83 -2.21 -0.69
C HIS A 159 0.72 -1.35 -1.95
N ALA A 160 1.46 -1.68 -3.01
CA ALA A 160 1.38 -0.96 -4.28
C ALA A 160 -0.05 -0.96 -4.86
N LYS A 161 -0.75 -2.11 -4.79
CA LYS A 161 -2.14 -2.22 -5.23
C LYS A 161 -3.11 -1.40 -4.38
N LEU A 162 -2.90 -1.37 -3.05
CA LEU A 162 -3.70 -0.52 -2.16
C LEU A 162 -3.53 0.96 -2.52
N LEU A 163 -2.30 1.43 -2.68
CA LEU A 163 -2.03 2.83 -3.05
C LEU A 163 -2.65 3.19 -4.39
N GLN A 164 -2.66 2.26 -5.34
CA GLN A 164 -3.31 2.43 -6.65
C GLN A 164 -4.82 2.68 -6.49
N HIS A 165 -5.51 1.82 -5.72
CA HIS A 165 -6.94 1.99 -5.45
C HIS A 165 -7.23 3.33 -4.76
N ILE A 166 -6.38 3.75 -3.82
CA ILE A 166 -6.53 5.02 -3.12
C ILE A 166 -6.40 6.21 -4.08
N ILE A 167 -5.34 6.29 -4.89
CA ILE A 167 -5.14 7.43 -5.77
C ILE A 167 -6.15 7.47 -6.94
N TYR A 168 -6.81 6.35 -7.25
CA TYR A 168 -7.89 6.24 -8.24
C TYR A 168 -9.28 6.49 -7.65
N GLY A 169 -9.41 6.77 -6.35
CA GLY A 169 -10.73 7.03 -5.77
C GLY A 169 -11.54 5.77 -5.49
N GLU A 170 -10.96 4.56 -5.62
CA GLU A 170 -11.61 3.25 -5.55
C GLU A 170 -11.74 2.76 -4.09
N LYS A 171 -12.57 3.48 -3.32
CA LYS A 171 -12.72 3.29 -1.86
C LYS A 171 -13.07 1.85 -1.48
N ASP A 172 -14.03 1.23 -2.15
CA ASP A 172 -14.52 -0.10 -1.75
C ASP A 172 -13.45 -1.18 -1.91
N GLN A 173 -12.64 -1.09 -2.97
CA GLN A 173 -11.51 -1.97 -3.22
C GLN A 173 -10.40 -1.77 -2.18
N ALA A 174 -10.06 -0.51 -1.88
CA ALA A 174 -9.09 -0.18 -0.84
C ALA A 174 -9.55 -0.68 0.54
N GLU A 175 -10.82 -0.42 0.90
CA GLU A 175 -11.42 -0.84 2.16
C GLU A 175 -11.50 -2.37 2.27
N ALA A 176 -11.84 -3.08 1.20
CA ALA A 176 -11.84 -4.55 1.19
C ALA A 176 -10.45 -5.13 1.49
N MET A 177 -9.38 -4.54 0.94
CA MET A 177 -8.01 -4.96 1.23
C MET A 177 -7.61 -4.72 2.69
N LEU A 178 -7.95 -3.54 3.23
CA LEU A 178 -7.68 -3.20 4.63
C LEU A 178 -8.49 -4.06 5.60
N LYS A 179 -9.76 -4.30 5.30
CA LYS A 179 -10.63 -5.19 6.08
C LYS A 179 -10.05 -6.61 6.14
N GLN A 180 -9.71 -7.20 5.01
CA GLN A 180 -9.09 -8.53 4.97
C GLN A 180 -7.78 -8.59 5.79
N ALA A 181 -6.93 -7.57 5.69
CA ALA A 181 -5.70 -7.51 6.48
C ALA A 181 -5.98 -7.31 7.98
N SER A 182 -7.06 -6.60 8.33
CA SER A 182 -7.45 -6.34 9.71
C SER A 182 -8.03 -7.57 10.42
N GLU A 183 -8.67 -8.48 9.68
CA GLU A 183 -9.24 -9.71 10.24
C GLU A 183 -8.17 -10.76 10.59
N LEU A 184 -6.93 -10.57 10.11
CA LEU A 184 -5.82 -11.47 10.41
C LEU A 184 -5.35 -11.31 11.88
N PRO A 185 -5.06 -12.42 12.58
CA PRO A 185 -4.46 -12.37 13.92
C PRO A 185 -3.10 -11.67 13.94
N ASP A 186 -2.30 -11.88 12.89
CA ASP A 186 -1.00 -11.23 12.70
C ASP A 186 -1.17 -9.90 11.94
N LYS A 187 -1.05 -8.78 12.65
CA LYS A 187 -1.23 -7.41 12.13
C LYS A 187 -0.07 -6.93 11.25
N THR A 188 0.96 -7.74 10.99
CA THR A 188 2.10 -7.34 10.16
C THR A 188 1.69 -6.94 8.73
N LEU A 189 0.67 -7.59 8.14
CA LEU A 189 0.18 -7.18 6.82
C LEU A 189 -0.51 -5.83 6.89
N LEU A 190 -1.44 -5.64 7.84
CA LEU A 190 -2.14 -4.37 8.03
C LEU A 190 -1.15 -3.21 8.27
N SER A 191 -0.15 -3.43 9.13
CA SER A 191 0.91 -2.46 9.39
C SER A 191 1.72 -2.15 8.13
N ALA A 192 2.11 -3.17 7.33
CA ALA A 192 2.81 -2.95 6.08
C ALA A 192 1.99 -2.17 5.04
N LEU A 193 0.66 -2.38 5.00
CA LEU A 193 -0.26 -1.68 4.12
C LEU A 193 -0.47 -0.21 4.53
N LEU A 194 -0.52 0.08 5.82
CA LEU A 194 -0.84 1.43 6.34
C LEU A 194 0.38 2.31 6.55
N LEU A 195 1.55 1.72 6.82
CA LEU A 195 2.79 2.44 7.17
C LEU A 195 3.84 2.42 6.06
N GLY A 196 3.68 1.56 5.07
CA GLY A 196 4.52 1.56 3.88
C GLY A 196 4.46 2.90 3.16
N LYS A 197 5.58 3.38 2.63
CA LYS A 197 5.62 4.52 1.72
C LYS A 197 6.06 4.04 0.34
N ASP A 198 5.33 4.43 -0.69
CA ASP A 198 5.74 4.18 -2.07
C ASP A 198 5.25 5.33 -2.96
N THR A 199 5.73 5.35 -4.20
CA THR A 199 5.27 6.29 -5.23
C THR A 199 4.19 5.63 -6.08
N VAL A 200 3.07 6.30 -6.26
CA VAL A 200 1.96 5.84 -7.09
C VAL A 200 1.57 6.91 -8.11
N ALA A 201 1.25 6.49 -9.32
CA ALA A 201 0.77 7.36 -10.38
C ALA A 201 -0.76 7.46 -10.33
N SER A 202 -1.29 8.67 -10.46
CA SER A 202 -2.74 8.90 -10.61
C SER A 202 -3.18 8.63 -12.06
N TYR A 203 -4.49 8.78 -12.30
CA TYR A 203 -5.06 8.73 -13.64
C TYR A 203 -4.86 10.06 -14.41
N SER A 204 -4.49 11.14 -13.71
CA SER A 204 -4.29 12.47 -14.31
C SER A 204 -2.93 12.56 -14.98
N PHE A 205 -2.90 13.02 -16.22
CA PHE A 205 -1.67 13.23 -17.01
C PHE A 205 -1.78 14.52 -17.83
N GLY A 206 -0.63 15.13 -18.11
CA GLY A 206 -0.52 16.35 -18.91
C GLY A 206 -0.65 16.08 -20.41
N LEU A 207 0.15 16.73 -21.23
CA LEU A 207 0.21 16.51 -22.68
C LEU A 207 0.77 15.12 -23.00
N ASP A 208 1.76 14.65 -22.23
CA ASP A 208 2.30 13.29 -22.35
C ASP A 208 1.53 12.31 -21.44
N LYS A 209 0.85 11.34 -22.06
CA LYS A 209 0.13 10.25 -21.35
C LYS A 209 1.07 9.38 -20.49
N ASN A 210 2.36 9.38 -20.79
CA ASN A 210 3.37 8.64 -20.03
C ASN A 210 3.93 9.42 -18.83
N ASN A 211 3.50 10.68 -18.66
CA ASN A 211 3.87 11.51 -17.52
C ASN A 211 2.65 11.83 -16.64
N PRO A 212 2.13 10.85 -15.87
CA PRO A 212 1.04 11.09 -14.94
C PRO A 212 1.52 11.87 -13.70
N VAL A 213 0.58 12.52 -13.02
CA VAL A 213 0.81 13.06 -11.67
C VAL A 213 1.17 11.90 -10.74
N LYS A 214 2.28 12.03 -10.02
CA LYS A 214 2.79 11.02 -9.10
C LYS A 214 2.77 11.56 -7.68
N MET A 215 2.41 10.72 -6.74
CA MET A 215 2.42 11.06 -5.32
C MET A 215 3.16 9.97 -4.54
N LYS A 216 3.94 10.38 -3.54
CA LYS A 216 4.67 9.47 -2.66
C LYS A 216 4.24 9.67 -1.23
N GLY A 217 3.84 8.59 -0.58
CA GLY A 217 3.41 8.62 0.81
C GLY A 217 2.88 7.27 1.25
N THR A 218 2.35 7.25 2.47
CA THR A 218 1.50 6.16 2.97
C THR A 218 0.09 6.22 2.39
N ALA A 219 -0.71 5.20 2.67
CA ALA A 219 -2.14 5.17 2.34
C ALA A 219 -2.88 6.44 2.81
N LEU A 220 -2.70 6.85 4.07
CA LEU A 220 -3.37 8.04 4.61
C LEU A 220 -2.85 9.33 3.98
N GLN A 221 -1.53 9.44 3.79
CA GLN A 221 -0.89 10.62 3.18
C GLN A 221 -1.42 10.87 1.76
N ILE A 222 -1.53 9.80 0.95
CA ILE A 222 -2.04 9.88 -0.41
C ILE A 222 -3.52 10.26 -0.42
N ALA A 223 -4.36 9.61 0.41
CA ALA A 223 -5.78 9.95 0.51
C ALA A 223 -6.02 11.40 0.96
N ALA A 224 -5.28 11.85 1.98
CA ALA A 224 -5.40 13.20 2.52
C ALA A 224 -4.90 14.26 1.53
N GLY A 225 -3.77 14.03 0.84
CA GLY A 225 -3.30 14.96 -0.19
C GLY A 225 -4.21 15.02 -1.42
N ALA A 226 -4.99 13.98 -1.69
CA ALA A 226 -6.06 14.01 -2.70
C ALA A 226 -7.35 14.72 -2.22
N ASP A 227 -7.37 15.28 -1.01
CA ASP A 227 -8.57 15.82 -0.34
C ASP A 227 -9.73 14.80 -0.32
N ASP A 228 -9.43 13.49 -0.27
CA ASP A 228 -10.43 12.42 -0.18
C ASP A 228 -10.88 12.18 1.26
N VAL A 229 -11.51 13.22 1.78
CA VAL A 229 -12.03 13.36 3.14
C VAL A 229 -13.55 13.29 3.18
N ASP A 230 -14.08 13.00 4.36
CA ASP A 230 -15.50 13.02 4.64
C ASP A 230 -16.07 14.41 4.40
N VAL A 231 -17.22 14.49 3.73
CA VAL A 231 -17.90 15.77 3.50
C VAL A 231 -19.31 15.69 4.03
N ILE A 232 -19.64 16.63 4.91
CA ILE A 232 -20.97 16.81 5.46
C ILE A 232 -21.53 18.13 4.95
N ILE A 233 -22.66 18.08 4.25
CA ILE A 233 -23.40 19.24 3.75
C ILE A 233 -24.82 19.13 4.28
N ASN A 234 -25.32 20.21 4.90
CA ASN A 234 -26.67 20.28 5.48
C ASN A 234 -26.98 19.10 6.44
N GLY A 235 -25.99 18.70 7.26
CA GLY A 235 -26.12 17.60 8.22
C GLY A 235 -26.12 16.20 7.61
N LYS A 236 -25.99 16.06 6.29
CA LYS A 236 -25.88 14.78 5.59
C LYS A 236 -24.45 14.54 5.14
N LYS A 237 -23.96 13.33 5.35
CA LYS A 237 -22.69 12.87 4.83
C LYS A 237 -22.83 12.55 3.34
N VAL A 238 -22.28 13.41 2.50
CA VAL A 238 -22.39 13.34 1.03
C VAL A 238 -21.15 12.74 0.38
N VAL A 239 -19.99 12.82 1.05
CA VAL A 239 -18.78 12.07 0.65
C VAL A 239 -18.34 11.21 1.81
N ASP A 240 -18.21 9.92 1.56
CA ASP A 240 -17.52 8.97 2.44
C ASP A 240 -16.03 8.96 2.06
N GLY A 241 -15.20 9.66 2.84
CA GLY A 241 -13.78 9.89 2.60
C GLY A 241 -12.91 8.66 2.78
N MET A 242 -11.88 8.55 1.95
CA MET A 242 -10.86 7.50 2.13
C MET A 242 -9.90 7.80 3.28
N ALA A 243 -9.61 9.07 3.57
CA ALA A 243 -8.72 9.44 4.65
C ALA A 243 -9.25 8.96 6.01
N GLU A 244 -10.53 9.19 6.32
CA GLU A 244 -11.18 8.75 7.55
C GLU A 244 -11.30 7.23 7.61
N MET A 245 -11.63 6.58 6.49
CA MET A 245 -11.64 5.12 6.40
C MET A 245 -10.27 4.54 6.76
N ILE A 246 -9.18 5.05 6.18
CA ILE A 246 -7.82 4.59 6.45
C ILE A 246 -7.40 4.92 7.89
N ALA A 247 -7.74 6.11 8.38
CA ALA A 247 -7.47 6.51 9.77
C ALA A 247 -8.14 5.55 10.77
N SER A 248 -9.36 5.05 10.48
CA SER A 248 -10.03 4.06 11.33
C SER A 248 -9.25 2.75 11.46
N TYR A 249 -8.61 2.28 10.38
CA TYR A 249 -7.76 1.09 10.41
C TYR A 249 -6.41 1.35 11.08
N LEU A 250 -5.84 2.56 10.94
CA LEU A 250 -4.65 2.97 11.69
C LEU A 250 -4.92 2.96 13.21
N GLY A 251 -6.12 3.38 13.64
CA GLY A 251 -6.54 3.34 15.04
C GLY A 251 -6.58 1.93 15.67
N GLN A 252 -6.57 0.87 14.85
CA GLN A 252 -6.51 -0.51 15.33
C GLN A 252 -5.08 -1.00 15.63
N LEU A 253 -4.06 -0.23 15.21
CA LEU A 253 -2.66 -0.53 15.50
C LEU A 253 -2.24 0.05 16.87
N PRO A 254 -1.20 -0.52 17.51
CA PRO A 254 -0.53 0.16 18.62
C PRO A 254 -0.11 1.57 18.22
N ASP A 255 -0.35 2.54 19.09
CA ASP A 255 -0.05 3.97 18.87
C ASP A 255 -0.75 4.57 17.63
N GLY A 256 -1.91 4.02 17.24
CA GLY A 256 -2.65 4.42 16.03
C GLY A 256 -2.91 5.93 15.92
N GLU A 257 -3.34 6.58 16.99
CA GLU A 257 -3.56 8.04 17.02
C GLU A 257 -2.26 8.83 16.76
N ALA A 258 -1.15 8.42 17.38
CA ALA A 258 0.15 9.04 17.17
C ALA A 258 0.68 8.82 15.74
N LEU A 259 0.43 7.63 15.16
CA LEU A 259 0.76 7.31 13.77
C LEU A 259 -0.03 8.18 12.78
N ILE A 260 -1.32 8.37 13.02
CA ILE A 260 -2.18 9.27 12.22
C ILE A 260 -1.64 10.70 12.29
N ALA A 261 -1.41 11.21 13.51
CA ALA A 261 -0.92 12.56 13.73
C ALA A 261 0.43 12.81 13.01
N LYS A 262 1.36 11.86 13.14
CA LYS A 262 2.67 11.89 12.46
C LYS A 262 2.50 11.94 10.94
N GLN A 263 1.70 11.05 10.37
CA GLN A 263 1.50 10.99 8.92
C GLN A 263 0.88 12.29 8.37
N MET A 264 -0.11 12.86 9.08
CA MET A 264 -0.73 14.13 8.71
C MET A 264 0.24 15.33 8.85
N GLN A 265 1.12 15.31 9.85
CA GLN A 265 2.13 16.37 10.02
C GLN A 265 3.19 16.31 8.94
N GLU A 266 3.63 15.11 8.59
CA GLU A 266 4.55 14.91 7.46
C GLU A 266 3.90 15.30 6.13
N GLN A 267 2.59 15.07 5.94
CA GLN A 267 1.89 15.44 4.72
C GLN A 267 1.70 16.95 4.59
N PHE A 268 1.38 17.64 5.68
CA PHE A 268 1.13 19.10 5.68
C PHE A 268 2.05 19.79 6.69
N PRO A 269 3.36 19.93 6.37
CA PRO A 269 4.36 20.46 7.30
C PRO A 269 4.47 21.99 7.31
N ASP A 270 4.16 22.67 6.20
CA ASP A 270 4.35 24.12 6.03
C ASP A 270 3.30 24.72 5.09
N ASP A 271 2.54 25.69 5.61
CA ASP A 271 1.50 26.40 4.86
C ASP A 271 2.09 27.38 3.82
N LYS A 272 3.32 27.88 4.02
CA LYS A 272 3.95 28.87 3.10
C LYS A 272 4.21 28.30 1.72
N SER A 273 4.67 27.04 1.66
CA SER A 273 4.96 26.38 0.38
C SER A 273 3.72 26.26 -0.51
N GLU A 274 2.55 26.05 0.10
CA GLU A 274 1.26 26.00 -0.59
C GLU A 274 0.76 27.39 -0.98
N GLU A 275 0.92 28.40 -0.12
CA GLU A 275 0.62 29.80 -0.46
C GLU A 275 1.42 30.27 -1.68
N GLU A 276 2.73 30.01 -1.71
CA GLU A 276 3.59 30.35 -2.84
C GLU A 276 3.19 29.60 -4.12
N ARG A 277 2.79 28.32 -4.00
CA ARG A 277 2.25 27.57 -5.14
C ARG A 277 0.98 28.23 -5.67
N CYS A 278 0.07 28.61 -4.77
CA CYS A 278 -1.17 29.28 -5.13
C CYS A 278 -0.90 30.59 -5.86
N LEU A 279 0.05 31.41 -5.40
CA LEU A 279 0.42 32.66 -6.07
C LEU A 279 0.94 32.43 -7.51
N ARG A 280 1.83 31.44 -7.70
CA ARG A 280 2.33 31.07 -9.03
C ARG A 280 1.23 30.56 -9.96
N ASP A 281 0.32 29.74 -9.43
CA ASP A 281 -0.84 29.25 -10.16
C ASP A 281 -1.72 30.43 -10.65
N MET A 282 -2.02 31.38 -9.77
CA MET A 282 -2.80 32.56 -10.13
C MET A 282 -2.09 33.44 -11.16
N GLU A 283 -0.77 33.62 -11.05
CA GLU A 283 0.01 34.40 -12.02
C GLU A 283 -0.05 33.77 -13.42
N ALA A 284 0.17 32.45 -13.52
CA ALA A 284 0.12 31.72 -14.78
C ALA A 284 -1.27 31.79 -15.44
N LEU A 285 -2.34 31.65 -14.63
CA LEU A 285 -3.71 31.76 -15.10
C LEU A 285 -4.06 33.18 -15.56
N ASN A 286 -3.73 34.20 -14.76
CA ASN A 286 -3.98 35.59 -15.16
C ASN A 286 -3.24 35.97 -16.44
N LYS A 287 -2.00 35.47 -16.63
CA LYS A 287 -1.21 35.68 -17.84
C LYS A 287 -1.92 35.14 -19.08
N VAL A 288 -2.39 33.89 -19.06
CA VAL A 288 -3.06 33.29 -20.23
C VAL A 288 -4.45 33.89 -20.47
N VAL A 289 -5.19 34.22 -19.42
CA VAL A 289 -6.51 34.86 -19.54
C VAL A 289 -6.38 36.25 -20.17
N LYS A 290 -5.38 37.03 -19.78
CA LYS A 290 -5.09 38.33 -20.41
C LYS A 290 -4.75 38.17 -21.89
N ALA A 291 -3.97 37.15 -22.26
CA ALA A 291 -3.66 36.88 -23.66
C ALA A 291 -4.92 36.55 -24.50
N ILE A 292 -5.90 35.84 -23.92
CA ILE A 292 -7.19 35.57 -24.56
C ILE A 292 -8.02 36.85 -24.68
N GLU A 293 -8.05 37.70 -23.65
CA GLU A 293 -8.76 38.99 -23.68
C GLU A 293 -8.20 39.90 -24.79
N ASP A 294 -6.88 39.97 -24.91
CA ASP A 294 -6.22 40.84 -25.87
C ASP A 294 -6.25 40.28 -27.32
N ALA A 295 -6.49 38.97 -27.50
CA ALA A 295 -6.50 38.28 -28.80
C ALA A 295 -7.61 38.78 -29.73
N THR A 296 -7.41 38.69 -31.04
CA THR A 296 -8.45 38.93 -32.06
C THR A 296 -9.31 37.68 -32.28
N ASP A 297 -10.50 37.85 -32.85
CA ASP A 297 -11.39 36.70 -33.14
C ASP A 297 -10.75 35.68 -34.08
N ALA A 298 -9.93 36.13 -35.03
CA ALA A 298 -9.18 35.25 -35.93
C ALA A 298 -8.13 34.44 -35.17
N GLU A 299 -7.35 35.07 -34.29
CA GLU A 299 -6.40 34.39 -33.39
C GLU A 299 -7.13 33.38 -32.49
N CYS A 300 -8.29 33.75 -31.95
CA CYS A 300 -9.06 32.88 -31.07
C CYS A 300 -9.62 31.66 -31.81
N LYS A 301 -10.17 31.87 -33.01
CA LYS A 301 -10.67 30.80 -33.87
C LYS A 301 -9.56 29.83 -34.27
N GLN A 302 -8.38 30.35 -34.58
CA GLN A 302 -7.19 29.54 -34.85
C GLN A 302 -6.81 28.69 -33.64
N ALA A 303 -6.72 29.29 -32.45
CA ALA A 303 -6.36 28.61 -31.20
C ALA A 303 -7.39 27.56 -30.73
N LEU A 304 -8.64 27.64 -31.20
CA LEU A 304 -9.66 26.63 -30.96
C LEU A 304 -9.46 25.38 -31.83
N ALA A 305 -8.99 25.57 -33.06
CA ALA A 305 -8.75 24.48 -34.00
C ALA A 305 -7.72 23.48 -33.43
N GLU A 306 -7.92 22.22 -33.76
CA GLU A 306 -6.98 21.15 -33.41
C GLU A 306 -5.79 21.17 -34.37
N ASP A 307 -4.60 20.76 -33.90
CA ASP A 307 -3.37 20.56 -34.68
C ASP A 307 -2.73 21.79 -35.36
N VAL A 308 -3.02 23.00 -34.91
CA VAL A 308 -2.34 24.22 -35.38
C VAL A 308 -1.06 24.46 -34.57
N LYS A 309 0.05 24.77 -35.26
CA LYS A 309 1.29 25.20 -34.60
C LYS A 309 1.07 26.54 -33.91
N PRO A 310 1.68 26.76 -32.73
CA PRO A 310 1.54 28.02 -32.02
C PRO A 310 2.22 29.14 -32.79
N ASP A 311 1.44 29.80 -33.64
CA ASP A 311 1.92 30.79 -34.62
C ASP A 311 1.45 32.21 -34.24
N ASN A 312 0.58 32.32 -33.22
CA ASN A 312 0.14 33.60 -32.65
C ASN A 312 0.31 33.66 -31.12
N ARG A 313 0.18 34.87 -30.57
CA ARG A 313 0.38 35.15 -29.13
C ARG A 313 -0.58 34.37 -28.22
N CYS A 314 -1.82 34.14 -28.66
CA CYS A 314 -2.83 33.44 -27.87
C CYS A 314 -2.47 31.96 -27.74
N GLU A 315 -2.05 31.33 -28.84
CA GLU A 315 -1.61 29.94 -28.85
C GLU A 315 -0.31 29.75 -28.06
N ALA A 316 0.64 30.69 -28.18
CA ALA A 316 1.87 30.67 -27.39
C ALA A 316 1.57 30.75 -25.88
N ALA A 317 0.67 31.64 -25.46
CA ALA A 317 0.25 31.75 -24.07
C ALA A 317 -0.47 30.49 -23.57
N LEU A 318 -1.33 29.88 -24.41
CA LEU A 318 -1.98 28.60 -24.09
C LEU A 318 -0.96 27.47 -23.98
N ALA A 319 0.03 27.40 -24.85
CA ALA A 319 1.09 26.40 -24.81
C ALA A 319 1.95 26.56 -23.54
N GLU A 320 2.32 27.79 -23.20
CA GLU A 320 3.05 28.10 -21.96
C GLU A 320 2.24 27.71 -20.72
N PHE A 321 0.94 28.03 -20.70
CA PHE A 321 0.05 27.65 -19.61
C PHE A 321 -0.10 26.13 -19.46
N ARG A 322 -0.26 25.40 -20.58
CA ARG A 322 -0.31 23.94 -20.55
C ARG A 322 0.99 23.35 -20.05
N HIS A 323 2.13 23.89 -20.52
CA HIS A 323 3.45 23.48 -20.06
C HIS A 323 3.66 23.75 -18.57
N TYR A 324 3.16 24.88 -18.05
CA TYR A 324 3.21 25.22 -16.63
C TYR A 324 2.52 24.16 -15.76
N LEU A 325 1.38 23.63 -16.23
CA LEU A 325 0.57 22.62 -15.54
C LEU A 325 1.05 21.17 -15.74
N GLU A 326 2.07 20.94 -16.58
CA GLU A 326 2.61 19.59 -16.73
C GLU A 326 3.10 19.03 -15.39
N PRO A 327 2.90 17.73 -15.13
CA PRO A 327 3.44 17.09 -13.94
C PRO A 327 4.97 17.23 -13.94
N LYS A 328 5.52 17.90 -12.92
CA LYS A 328 6.95 18.21 -12.81
C LYS A 328 7.66 17.12 -12.00
N ASP A 329 7.31 17.03 -10.72
CA ASP A 329 7.95 16.17 -9.75
C ASP A 329 6.94 15.27 -9.02
N VAL A 330 7.47 14.29 -8.30
CA VAL A 330 6.67 13.47 -7.39
C VAL A 330 6.23 14.31 -6.19
N ILE A 331 4.92 14.41 -5.98
CA ILE A 331 4.33 15.12 -4.85
C ILE A 331 4.59 14.32 -3.57
N THR A 332 5.35 14.88 -2.63
CA THR A 332 5.69 14.23 -1.35
C THR A 332 4.98 14.84 -0.15
N THR A 333 4.46 16.06 -0.30
CA THR A 333 3.78 16.85 0.73
C THR A 333 2.71 17.73 0.08
N GLY A 334 1.81 18.29 0.86
CA GLY A 334 0.74 19.19 0.40
C GLY A 334 -0.37 18.45 -0.34
N LYS A 335 -1.11 19.20 -1.16
CA LYS A 335 -2.23 18.66 -1.93
C LYS A 335 -1.79 18.20 -3.32
N GLN A 336 -2.40 17.13 -3.83
CA GLN A 336 -2.25 16.67 -5.22
C GLN A 336 -2.66 17.78 -6.21
N PHE A 337 -3.70 18.54 -5.85
CA PHE A 337 -4.28 19.58 -6.69
C PHE A 337 -4.67 20.80 -5.85
N ASN A 338 -4.48 21.98 -6.44
CA ASN A 338 -4.91 23.24 -5.84
C ASN A 338 -6.37 23.55 -6.24
N ALA A 339 -7.34 23.25 -5.37
CA ALA A 339 -8.75 23.52 -5.68
C ALA A 339 -9.07 25.02 -5.85
N GLU A 340 -8.35 25.90 -5.15
CA GLU A 340 -8.50 27.36 -5.28
C GLU A 340 -8.11 27.85 -6.67
N PHE A 341 -7.17 27.16 -7.34
CA PHE A 341 -6.79 27.47 -8.71
C PHE A 341 -7.98 27.37 -9.68
N LEU A 342 -8.74 26.28 -9.61
CA LEU A 342 -9.94 26.11 -10.43
C LEU A 342 -11.03 27.09 -10.02
N LEU A 343 -11.24 27.33 -8.72
CA LEU A 343 -12.19 28.34 -8.24
C LEU A 343 -11.87 29.74 -8.77
N HIS A 344 -10.59 30.11 -8.81
CA HIS A 344 -10.17 31.39 -9.37
C HIS A 344 -10.41 31.46 -10.88
N ALA A 345 -10.17 30.37 -11.63
CA ALA A 345 -10.50 30.31 -13.04
C ALA A 345 -12.01 30.54 -13.29
N TRP A 346 -12.89 29.98 -12.45
CA TRP A 346 -14.33 30.25 -12.52
C TRP A 346 -14.67 31.70 -12.20
N LYS A 347 -14.04 32.30 -11.17
CA LYS A 347 -14.24 33.72 -10.84
C LYS A 347 -13.84 34.62 -12.00
N LEU A 348 -12.65 34.40 -12.57
CA LEU A 348 -12.19 35.14 -13.75
C LEU A 348 -13.14 34.97 -14.92
N TYR A 349 -13.61 33.74 -15.21
CA TYR A 349 -14.61 33.51 -16.25
C TYR A 349 -15.86 34.38 -16.04
N ILE A 350 -16.38 34.41 -14.82
CA ILE A 350 -17.60 35.15 -14.48
C ILE A 350 -17.37 36.65 -14.46
N GLU A 351 -16.26 37.13 -13.93
CA GLU A 351 -15.92 38.55 -13.97
C GLU A 351 -15.84 39.03 -15.43
N LYS A 352 -15.14 38.28 -16.30
CA LYS A 352 -15.04 38.60 -17.73
C LYS A 352 -16.38 38.50 -18.45
N TYR A 353 -17.26 37.59 -18.02
CA TYR A 353 -18.60 37.44 -18.56
C TYR A 353 -19.58 38.53 -18.05
N ALA A 354 -19.53 38.88 -16.76
CA ALA A 354 -20.52 39.73 -16.07
C ALA A 354 -20.20 41.22 -16.16
N GLU A 355 -18.94 41.64 -16.03
CA GLU A 355 -18.57 43.06 -16.10
C GLU A 355 -18.54 43.59 -17.53
N LYS A 356 -18.35 42.71 -18.52
CA LYS A 356 -18.24 43.09 -19.92
C LYS A 356 -18.88 42.03 -20.82
N TYR A 357 -20.19 42.13 -21.05
CA TYR A 357 -20.84 41.51 -22.22
C TYR A 357 -20.10 41.81 -23.55
N ALA A 358 -19.16 42.79 -23.58
CA ALA A 358 -18.36 43.19 -24.72
C ALA A 358 -16.92 42.61 -24.84
N ALA A 359 -16.23 42.18 -23.76
CA ALA A 359 -14.81 41.80 -23.89
C ALA A 359 -14.62 40.41 -24.47
N PHE A 360 -15.45 39.45 -24.06
CA PHE A 360 -15.39 38.11 -24.63
C PHE A 360 -16.31 37.97 -25.85
N GLY A 361 -17.33 38.83 -25.96
CA GLY A 361 -18.28 38.82 -27.09
C GLY A 361 -19.58 38.07 -26.79
N GLY A 362 -19.81 37.68 -25.54
CA GLY A 362 -20.99 36.94 -25.09
C GLY A 362 -20.84 35.41 -25.19
N VAL A 363 -21.97 34.72 -24.97
CA VAL A 363 -22.09 33.25 -25.07
C VAL A 363 -21.67 32.79 -26.46
N ASP A 364 -20.96 31.67 -26.55
CA ASP A 364 -20.51 31.03 -27.79
C ASP A 364 -19.52 31.87 -28.62
N SER A 365 -18.99 32.97 -28.07
CA SER A 365 -17.92 33.72 -28.69
C SER A 365 -16.61 32.92 -28.70
N PHE A 366 -15.69 33.20 -29.64
CA PHE A 366 -14.43 32.45 -29.71
C PHE A 366 -13.58 32.54 -28.42
N ARG A 367 -13.65 33.66 -27.69
CA ARG A 367 -12.97 33.83 -26.40
C ARG A 367 -13.63 33.02 -25.29
N ASP A 368 -14.96 33.02 -25.25
CA ASP A 368 -15.75 32.20 -24.33
C ASP A 368 -15.43 30.70 -24.50
N MET A 369 -15.52 30.22 -25.74
CA MET A 369 -15.17 28.84 -26.10
C MET A 369 -13.72 28.51 -25.75
N LEU A 370 -12.78 29.44 -25.96
CA LEU A 370 -11.37 29.23 -25.62
C LEU A 370 -11.18 29.07 -24.12
N PHE A 371 -11.74 29.97 -23.33
CA PHE A 371 -11.62 29.93 -21.89
C PHE A 371 -12.24 28.64 -21.35
N TRP A 372 -13.44 28.29 -21.81
CA TRP A 372 -14.13 27.09 -21.39
C TRP A 372 -13.35 25.83 -21.74
N HIS A 373 -13.04 25.62 -23.02
CA HIS A 373 -12.43 24.38 -23.50
C HIS A 373 -10.96 24.27 -23.14
N LYS A 374 -10.19 25.34 -23.32
CA LYS A 374 -8.72 25.29 -23.24
C LYS A 374 -8.16 25.73 -21.89
N ILE A 375 -8.92 26.46 -21.06
CA ILE A 375 -8.51 26.80 -19.68
C ILE A 375 -9.22 25.90 -18.67
N ILE A 376 -10.53 26.06 -18.48
CA ILE A 376 -11.27 25.28 -17.46
C ILE A 376 -11.21 23.79 -17.78
N GLY A 377 -11.49 23.40 -19.02
CA GLY A 377 -11.40 22.01 -19.47
C GLY A 377 -10.02 21.39 -19.24
N TYR A 378 -8.94 22.17 -19.44
CA TYR A 378 -7.58 21.69 -19.25
C TYR A 378 -7.21 21.54 -17.77
N ILE A 379 -7.53 22.52 -16.93
CA ILE A 379 -7.30 22.45 -15.47
C ILE A 379 -8.00 21.23 -14.87
N ARG A 380 -9.22 20.93 -15.31
CA ARG A 380 -10.02 19.79 -14.80
C ARG A 380 -9.37 18.43 -15.02
N ARG A 381 -8.43 18.30 -15.96
CA ARG A 381 -7.67 17.04 -16.19
C ARG A 381 -6.79 16.63 -15.01
N PHE A 382 -6.42 17.60 -14.17
CA PHE A 382 -5.52 17.41 -13.03
C PHE A 382 -6.26 17.21 -11.70
N LEU A 383 -7.59 17.15 -11.71
CA LEU A 383 -8.38 16.91 -10.51
C LEU A 383 -8.01 15.56 -9.87
N PRO A 384 -7.95 15.44 -8.54
CA PRO A 384 -7.90 14.15 -7.88
C PRO A 384 -9.19 13.36 -8.15
N ALA A 385 -9.13 12.03 -8.07
CA ALA A 385 -10.18 11.16 -8.59
C ALA A 385 -11.54 11.43 -7.94
N ASN A 386 -11.57 11.66 -6.63
CA ASN A 386 -12.78 12.02 -5.88
C ASN A 386 -13.45 13.31 -6.38
N LEU A 387 -12.69 14.32 -6.80
CA LEU A 387 -13.24 15.55 -7.39
C LEU A 387 -13.70 15.30 -8.81
N ALA A 388 -12.96 14.55 -9.62
CA ALA A 388 -13.43 14.18 -10.96
C ALA A 388 -14.74 13.39 -10.92
N HIS A 389 -14.88 12.44 -9.98
CA HIS A 389 -16.14 11.75 -9.69
C HIS A 389 -17.27 12.74 -9.35
N ALA A 390 -16.98 13.76 -8.55
CA ALA A 390 -17.97 14.78 -8.20
C ALA A 390 -18.40 15.62 -9.42
N PHE A 391 -17.47 15.90 -10.34
CA PHE A 391 -17.77 16.59 -11.60
C PHE A 391 -18.52 15.70 -12.60
N THR A 392 -18.26 14.41 -12.67
CA THR A 392 -18.96 13.47 -13.58
C THR A 392 -20.39 13.17 -13.13
N GLN A 393 -20.63 13.11 -11.82
CA GLN A 393 -21.98 13.03 -11.25
C GLN A 393 -22.74 14.36 -11.35
N GLY A 394 -22.03 15.48 -11.18
CA GLY A 394 -22.59 16.82 -11.16
C GLY A 394 -22.65 17.39 -9.74
N LEU A 395 -21.93 18.50 -9.53
CA LEU A 395 -21.75 19.11 -8.21
C LEU A 395 -23.07 19.56 -7.57
N TYR A 396 -24.02 20.03 -8.36
CA TYR A 396 -25.35 20.43 -7.91
C TYR A 396 -26.07 19.29 -7.16
N TYR A 397 -26.02 18.06 -7.67
CA TYR A 397 -26.67 16.92 -7.02
C TYR A 397 -26.05 16.58 -5.66
N ILE A 398 -24.73 16.70 -5.56
CA ILE A 398 -24.02 16.43 -4.31
C ILE A 398 -24.30 17.53 -3.28
N VAL A 399 -24.16 18.80 -3.68
CA VAL A 399 -24.18 19.94 -2.75
C VAL A 399 -25.60 20.39 -2.44
N GLU A 400 -26.46 20.55 -3.45
CA GLU A 400 -27.81 21.08 -3.29
C GLU A 400 -28.84 19.98 -3.02
N LYS A 401 -28.73 18.82 -3.69
CA LYS A 401 -29.63 17.68 -3.45
C LYS A 401 -29.17 16.79 -2.30
N GLY A 402 -27.93 16.93 -1.85
CA GLY A 402 -27.37 16.12 -0.77
C GLY A 402 -27.22 14.64 -1.16
N GLU A 403 -27.04 14.36 -2.45
CA GLU A 403 -26.78 13.02 -2.94
C GLU A 403 -25.38 12.55 -2.50
N LYS A 404 -25.25 11.24 -2.30
CA LYS A 404 -23.94 10.65 -2.04
C LYS A 404 -23.10 10.69 -3.31
N LEU A 405 -21.80 10.94 -3.15
CA LEU A 405 -20.82 10.86 -4.21
C LEU A 405 -20.78 9.44 -4.78
N ASP A 406 -21.08 9.30 -6.06
CA ASP A 406 -20.81 8.11 -6.85
C ASP A 406 -19.34 8.12 -7.28
N ARG A 407 -18.57 7.11 -6.87
CA ARG A 407 -17.13 7.00 -7.16
C ARG A 407 -16.91 6.40 -8.55
N SER A 408 -17.39 7.12 -9.57
CA SER A 408 -17.42 6.67 -10.95
C SER A 408 -17.06 7.80 -11.90
N LEU A 409 -16.22 7.50 -12.90
CA LEU A 409 -15.96 8.42 -14.02
C LEU A 409 -17.03 8.34 -15.12
N LYS A 410 -18.08 7.53 -14.92
CA LYS A 410 -19.24 7.52 -15.83
C LYS A 410 -20.02 8.80 -15.63
N LEU A 411 -20.42 9.41 -16.75
CA LEU A 411 -21.25 10.62 -16.72
C LEU A 411 -22.64 10.24 -16.21
N GLY A 412 -23.11 10.93 -15.17
CA GLY A 412 -24.45 10.72 -14.61
C GLY A 412 -25.52 11.46 -15.42
N TYR A 413 -26.64 10.78 -15.71
CA TYR A 413 -27.80 11.22 -16.54
C TYR A 413 -27.45 11.73 -17.95
N ASP A 414 -28.45 11.89 -18.83
CA ASP A 414 -28.36 12.40 -20.23
C ASP A 414 -27.71 13.78 -20.31
N ASN A 415 -26.40 13.83 -20.07
CA ASN A 415 -25.64 15.04 -19.91
C ASN A 415 -24.60 15.13 -21.03
N ASP A 416 -25.09 15.63 -22.15
CA ASP A 416 -24.38 16.57 -23.03
C ASP A 416 -23.88 17.83 -22.26
N ILE A 417 -23.90 17.86 -20.91
CA ILE A 417 -23.41 18.93 -20.05
C ILE A 417 -21.87 19.05 -20.06
N TRP A 418 -21.14 18.04 -20.55
CA TRP A 418 -19.72 18.24 -20.90
C TRP A 418 -19.56 19.17 -22.11
N SER A 419 -20.61 19.33 -22.91
CA SER A 419 -20.70 20.20 -24.09
C SER A 419 -21.60 21.43 -23.92
N PHE A 420 -22.38 21.57 -22.83
CA PHE A 420 -23.17 22.80 -22.61
C PHE A 420 -22.27 23.93 -22.12
N GLN A 421 -22.00 24.87 -23.01
CA GLN A 421 -21.60 26.23 -22.64
C GLN A 421 -22.77 26.85 -21.87
N LEU A 422 -22.50 27.24 -20.64
CA LEU A 422 -23.48 27.90 -19.79
C LEU A 422 -23.18 29.39 -19.75
N SER A 423 -24.24 30.20 -19.80
CA SER A 423 -24.14 31.62 -19.48
C SER A 423 -23.45 31.80 -18.12
N GLY A 424 -22.66 32.86 -17.92
CA GLY A 424 -21.86 33.06 -16.70
C GLY A 424 -22.66 32.94 -15.40
N LEU A 425 -23.94 33.34 -15.37
CA LEU A 425 -24.84 33.16 -14.23
C LEU A 425 -25.18 31.68 -13.96
N ALA A 426 -25.45 30.90 -15.01
CA ALA A 426 -25.72 29.47 -14.90
C ALA A 426 -24.44 28.69 -14.55
N ALA A 427 -23.30 29.07 -15.14
CA ALA A 427 -21.99 28.52 -14.79
C ALA A 427 -21.64 28.76 -13.31
N TRP A 428 -21.92 29.97 -12.78
CA TRP A 428 -21.72 30.25 -11.36
C TRP A 428 -22.60 29.40 -10.46
N GLY A 429 -23.91 29.38 -10.72
CA GLY A 429 -24.88 28.70 -9.86
C GLY A 429 -24.80 27.17 -9.91
N LEU A 430 -24.47 26.58 -11.06
CA LEU A 430 -24.45 25.12 -11.24
C LEU A 430 -23.08 24.49 -10.97
N PHE A 431 -21.98 25.23 -11.16
CA PHE A 431 -20.63 24.70 -11.04
C PHE A 431 -19.82 25.40 -9.96
N ALA A 432 -19.58 26.70 -10.10
CA ALA A 432 -18.60 27.37 -9.26
C ALA A 432 -19.02 27.47 -7.78
N LEU A 433 -20.27 27.87 -7.51
CA LEU A 433 -20.77 27.98 -6.13
C LEU A 433 -20.88 26.60 -5.45
N PRO A 434 -21.47 25.56 -6.07
CA PRO A 434 -21.41 24.20 -5.55
C PRO A 434 -19.96 23.71 -5.34
N PHE A 435 -19.06 23.97 -6.29
CA PHE A 435 -17.65 23.60 -6.16
C PHE A 435 -16.99 24.30 -4.97
N GLN A 436 -17.26 25.59 -4.76
CA GLN A 436 -16.75 26.36 -3.63
C GLN A 436 -17.24 25.77 -2.31
N ASN A 437 -18.54 25.49 -2.20
CA ASN A 437 -19.13 24.88 -1.00
C ASN A 437 -18.50 23.52 -0.70
N LEU A 438 -18.29 22.69 -1.74
CA LEU A 438 -17.62 21.39 -1.61
C LEU A 438 -16.17 21.54 -1.14
N CYS A 439 -15.41 22.47 -1.73
CA CYS A 439 -14.00 22.73 -1.38
C CYS A 439 -13.86 23.26 0.06
N GLN A 440 -14.76 24.16 0.48
CA GLN A 440 -14.79 24.64 1.86
C GLN A 440 -15.10 23.52 2.85
N ALA A 441 -16.08 22.66 2.53
CA ALA A 441 -16.42 21.53 3.39
C ALA A 441 -15.26 20.52 3.49
N LYS A 442 -14.59 20.21 2.37
CA LYS A 442 -13.36 19.39 2.35
C LYS A 442 -12.23 20.01 3.18
N THR A 443 -12.01 21.32 3.04
CA THR A 443 -10.97 22.02 3.83
C THR A 443 -11.24 21.91 5.33
N ARG A 444 -12.50 22.08 5.77
CA ARG A 444 -12.87 21.90 7.18
C ARG A 444 -12.67 20.46 7.64
N ALA A 445 -13.03 19.47 6.82
CA ALA A 445 -12.85 18.07 7.17
C ALA A 445 -11.36 17.69 7.28
N LEU A 446 -10.53 18.13 6.34
CA LEU A 446 -9.08 17.95 6.41
C LEU A 446 -8.48 18.65 7.64
N GLN A 447 -8.94 19.88 7.93
CA GLN A 447 -8.56 20.58 9.16
C GLN A 447 -8.98 19.79 10.40
N ASN A 448 -10.13 19.13 10.44
CA ASN A 448 -10.52 18.29 11.57
C ASN A 448 -9.62 17.07 11.72
N LEU A 449 -9.27 16.38 10.62
CA LEU A 449 -8.28 15.30 10.63
C LEU A 449 -6.92 15.76 11.14
N CYS A 450 -6.50 16.96 10.75
CA CYS A 450 -5.33 17.60 11.33
C CYS A 450 -5.58 17.98 12.80
N ASN A 451 -6.74 18.52 13.18
CA ASN A 451 -6.99 19.17 14.48
C ASN A 451 -7.43 18.22 15.61
N ILE A 452 -7.69 16.94 15.34
CA ILE A 452 -7.61 15.89 16.37
C ILE A 452 -6.32 16.07 17.22
N ARG A 453 -5.28 16.72 16.65
CA ARG A 453 -4.08 17.31 17.27
C ARG A 453 -4.21 18.11 18.58
N THR A 454 -5.28 18.83 18.88
CA THR A 454 -5.18 19.92 19.90
C THR A 454 -5.83 19.59 21.25
N ILE A 455 -6.84 18.72 21.28
CA ILE A 455 -7.61 18.46 22.50
C ILE A 455 -6.95 17.38 23.37
N GLN A 456 -6.31 16.37 22.76
CA GLN A 456 -5.69 15.27 23.52
C GLN A 456 -4.28 15.60 24.05
N ASN A 457 -3.48 16.42 23.34
CA ASN A 457 -2.18 16.88 23.84
C ASN A 457 -2.30 17.89 25.00
N LYS A 458 -3.46 18.51 25.23
CA LYS A 458 -3.74 19.32 26.43
C LYS A 458 -4.29 18.49 27.60
N ALA A 459 -4.80 17.29 27.34
CA ALA A 459 -5.34 16.41 28.38
C ALA A 459 -4.29 15.47 29.00
N SER A 460 -3.05 15.51 28.50
CA SER A 460 -1.93 14.66 28.89
C SER A 460 -0.71 15.44 29.44
N VAL A 461 -0.91 16.71 29.81
CA VAL A 461 0.07 17.54 30.54
C VAL A 461 -0.39 17.77 31.97
#